data_AF-D5PDF4-F1
#
_entry.id   AF-D5PDF4-F1
#
_cell.length_a   1.000
_cell.length_b   1.000
_cell.length_c   1.000
_cell.angle_alpha   90.00
_cell.angle_beta   90.00
_cell.angle_gamma   90.00
#
_symmetry.space_group_name_H-M   'P 1'
#
loop_
_entity.id
_entity.type
_entity.pdbx_description
1 polymer ?
#
loop_
_entity_poly.entity_id
_entity_poly.type
_entity_poly.pdbx_seq_one_letter_code
_entity_poly.pdbx_strand_id
1 'polypeptide(L)'
;MIELLPGMPEKVIGIRVSGRLRGDELHDVKPDIDRALQTGEVRIVEVIASDYEGFGPGGFLEDLKLGFGTVLPHHSAFKRIAVVSDKEWVGHVLHALAWLVPGEIAVFGLDELDRAVGWAAG
;
A
#
# COMPACT_ATOMS: atom_id res chain seq x y z
N MET A 1 7.66 -3.00 10.68
CA MET A 1 8.02 -1.60 10.50
C MET A 1 7.36 -1.01 9.26
N ILE A 2 6.74 0.16 9.43
CA ILE A 2 6.22 1.00 8.34
C ILE A 2 7.11 2.24 8.21
N GLU A 3 7.58 2.53 7.00
CA GLU A 3 8.40 3.70 6.70
C GLU A 3 7.81 4.47 5.53
N LEU A 4 7.81 5.81 5.59
CA LEU A 4 7.44 6.64 4.45
C LEU A 4 8.63 6.79 3.50
N LEU A 5 8.41 6.57 2.21
CA LEU A 5 9.43 6.73 1.19
C LEU A 5 9.55 8.21 0.82
N PRO A 6 10.77 8.80 0.88
CA PRO A 6 11.00 10.16 0.45
C PRO A 6 10.97 10.28 -1.09
N GLY A 7 10.82 11.50 -1.59
CA GLY A 7 10.99 11.78 -3.03
C GLY A 7 9.83 11.33 -3.92
N MET A 8 8.65 11.07 -3.33
CA MET A 8 7.46 10.71 -4.11
C MET A 8 6.90 11.91 -4.88
N PRO A 9 6.38 11.69 -6.11
CA PRO A 9 5.66 12.71 -6.86
C PRO A 9 4.47 13.30 -6.11
N GLU A 10 4.03 14.48 -6.51
CA GLU A 10 2.86 15.13 -5.90
C GLU A 10 1.64 14.20 -5.94
N LYS A 11 0.95 14.05 -4.80
CA LYS A 11 -0.20 13.15 -4.59
C LYS A 11 0.12 11.64 -4.58
N VAL A 12 1.40 11.23 -4.64
CA VAL A 12 1.82 9.84 -4.44
C VAL A 12 2.34 9.66 -3.03
N ILE A 13 1.78 8.68 -2.31
CA ILE A 13 2.25 8.25 -1.01
C ILE A 13 3.12 7.02 -1.22
N GLY A 14 4.37 7.08 -0.80
CA GLY A 14 5.26 5.94 -0.81
C GLY A 14 5.38 5.36 0.58
N ILE A 15 5.14 4.06 0.73
CA ILE A 15 5.21 3.35 1.99
C ILE A 15 6.10 2.12 1.78
N ARG A 16 7.00 1.84 2.72
CA ARG A 16 7.74 0.59 2.81
C ARG A 16 7.29 -0.16 4.05
N VAL A 17 7.02 -1.45 3.87
CA VAL A 17 6.71 -2.37 4.96
C VAL A 17 7.78 -3.46 5.03
N SER A 18 8.32 -3.67 6.23
CA SER A 18 9.41 -4.61 6.50
C SER A 18 9.23 -5.31 7.84
N GLY A 19 9.85 -6.48 7.97
CA GLY A 19 9.75 -7.32 9.16
C GLY A 19 8.31 -7.63 9.56
N ARG A 20 8.06 -7.66 10.88
CA ARG A 20 6.72 -7.88 11.43
C ARG A 20 6.04 -6.55 11.75
N LEU A 21 4.87 -6.33 11.16
CA LEU A 21 4.06 -5.15 11.46
C LEU A 21 3.31 -5.34 12.78
N ARG A 22 3.29 -4.28 13.58
CA ARG A 22 2.45 -4.18 14.78
C ARG A 22 1.31 -3.21 14.53
N GLY A 23 0.15 -3.46 15.14
CA GLY A 23 -1.05 -2.64 14.92
C GLY A 23 -0.88 -1.16 15.33
N ASP A 24 0.03 -0.87 16.26
CA ASP A 24 0.40 0.48 16.68
C ASP A 24 1.20 1.26 15.63
N GLU A 25 2.01 0.58 14.79
CA GLU A 25 2.79 1.26 13.73
C GLU A 25 1.89 1.90 12.67
N LEU A 26 0.66 1.40 12.50
CA LEU A 26 -0.35 1.98 11.61
C LEU A 26 -0.89 3.31 12.14
N HIS A 27 -0.98 3.48 13.46
CA HIS A 27 -1.45 4.72 14.06
C HIS A 27 -0.48 5.88 13.81
N ASP A 28 0.82 5.58 13.73
CA ASP A 28 1.85 6.59 13.52
C ASP A 28 1.84 7.15 12.09
N VAL A 29 1.48 6.33 11.09
CA VAL A 29 1.40 6.75 9.68
C VAL A 29 0.02 7.24 9.25
N LYS A 30 -1.01 6.98 10.06
CA LYS A 30 -2.38 7.40 9.79
C LYS A 30 -2.55 8.91 9.52
N PRO A 31 -1.90 9.84 10.24
CA PRO A 31 -2.03 11.27 9.98
C PRO A 31 -1.53 11.69 8.59
N ASP A 32 -0.49 11.02 8.08
CA ASP A 32 0.04 11.27 6.74
C ASP A 32 -0.89 10.73 5.65
N ILE A 33 -1.47 9.56 5.88
CA ILE A 33 -2.50 8.97 5.01
C ILE A 33 -3.76 9.86 5.00
N ASP A 34 -4.24 10.29 6.16
CA ASP A 34 -5.42 11.16 6.29
C ASP A 34 -5.22 12.50 5.57
N ARG A 35 -4.01 13.07 5.62
CA ARG A 35 -3.67 14.31 4.90
C ARG A 35 -3.71 14.13 3.39
N ALA A 36 -3.25 12.99 2.89
CA ALA A 36 -3.33 12.67 1.48
C ALA A 36 -4.77 12.32 1.04
N LEU A 37 -5.57 11.68 1.90
CA LEU A 37 -7.00 11.46 1.63
C LEU A 37 -7.78 12.77 1.49
N GLN A 38 -7.39 13.84 2.18
CA GLN A 38 -8.01 15.16 2.06
C GLN A 38 -7.82 15.82 0.68
N THR A 39 -6.83 15.39 -0.12
CA THR A 39 -6.63 15.96 -1.47
C THR A 39 -7.60 15.43 -2.52
N GLY A 40 -8.46 14.46 -2.15
CA GLY A 40 -9.50 13.90 -3.02
C GLY A 40 -9.00 12.92 -4.10
N GLU A 41 -7.69 12.78 -4.24
CA GLU A 41 -7.01 11.83 -5.11
C GLU A 41 -5.84 11.20 -4.34
N VAL A 42 -5.89 9.88 -4.19
CA VAL A 42 -4.88 9.10 -3.47
C VAL A 42 -4.23 8.12 -4.45
N ARG A 43 -2.91 8.21 -4.54
CA ARG A 43 -2.05 7.27 -5.26
C ARG A 43 -1.05 6.69 -4.27
N ILE A 44 -0.84 5.38 -4.30
CA ILE A 44 0.01 4.69 -3.33
C ILE A 44 1.06 3.87 -4.06
N VAL A 45 2.29 3.91 -3.57
CA VAL A 45 3.37 2.98 -3.89
C VAL A 45 3.73 2.27 -2.59
N GLU A 46 3.40 0.97 -2.50
CA GLU A 46 3.69 0.14 -1.35
C GLU A 46 4.84 -0.81 -1.68
N VAL A 47 5.95 -0.70 -0.94
CA VAL A 47 7.12 -1.58 -1.08
C VAL A 47 7.09 -2.61 0.03
N ILE A 48 6.85 -3.86 -0.35
CA ILE A 48 6.90 -5.00 0.56
C ILE A 48 8.31 -5.56 0.52
N ALA A 49 9.09 -5.26 1.56
CA ALA A 49 10.46 -5.72 1.67
C ALA A 49 10.55 -7.26 1.78
N SER A 50 11.68 -7.82 1.34
CA SER A 50 11.89 -9.28 1.33
C SER A 50 11.79 -9.89 2.75
N ASP A 51 12.10 -9.12 3.78
CA ASP A 51 12.01 -9.53 5.20
C ASP A 51 10.59 -9.39 5.79
N TYR A 52 9.60 -8.95 5.01
CA TYR A 52 8.23 -8.78 5.49
C TYR A 52 7.60 -10.11 5.94
N GLU A 53 7.20 -10.19 7.21
CA GLU A 53 6.60 -11.37 7.83
C GLU A 53 5.07 -11.25 7.99
N GLY A 54 4.48 -10.13 7.58
CA GLY A 54 3.07 -9.83 7.84
C GLY A 54 2.83 -9.26 9.24
N PHE A 55 1.55 -9.10 9.60
CA PHE A 55 1.10 -8.67 10.93
C PHE A 55 1.05 -9.84 11.92
N GLY A 56 2.17 -10.54 12.16
CA GLY A 56 2.21 -11.63 13.15
C GLY A 56 1.12 -12.72 12.96
N PRO A 57 0.83 -13.55 13.98
CA PRO A 57 -0.18 -14.59 13.89
C PRO A 57 -1.59 -14.00 13.73
N GLY A 58 -2.18 -14.16 12.54
CA GLY A 58 -3.56 -13.73 12.24
C GLY A 58 -3.69 -12.37 11.56
N GLY A 59 -2.62 -11.60 11.42
CA GLY A 59 -2.78 -10.20 11.02
C GLY A 59 -2.92 -9.94 9.52
N PHE A 60 -2.76 -10.93 8.64
CA PHE A 60 -3.23 -10.80 7.24
C PHE A 60 -4.74 -10.52 7.19
N LEU A 61 -5.53 -11.10 8.10
CA LEU A 61 -6.97 -10.83 8.19
C LEU A 61 -7.29 -9.46 8.80
N GLU A 62 -6.44 -8.94 9.70
CA GLU A 62 -6.57 -7.57 10.21
C GLU A 62 -6.21 -6.53 9.15
N ASP A 63 -5.16 -6.79 8.38
CA ASP A 63 -4.71 -5.96 7.26
C ASP A 63 -5.80 -5.81 6.19
N LEU A 64 -6.45 -6.93 5.84
CA LEU A 64 -7.62 -6.92 4.99
C LEU A 64 -8.76 -6.10 5.61
N LYS A 65 -9.12 -6.32 6.87
CA LYS A 65 -10.23 -5.59 7.51
C LYS A 65 -9.98 -4.08 7.59
N LEU A 66 -8.75 -3.66 7.84
CA LEU A 66 -8.35 -2.25 7.86
C LEU A 66 -8.33 -1.65 6.45
N GLY A 67 -7.77 -2.37 5.48
CA GLY A 67 -7.85 -2.02 4.06
C GLY A 67 -9.30 -1.85 3.63
N PHE A 68 -10.15 -2.84 3.87
CA PHE A 68 -11.60 -2.76 3.59
C PHE A 68 -12.26 -1.60 4.34
N GLY A 69 -12.04 -1.46 5.65
CA GLY A 69 -12.70 -0.44 6.48
C GLY A 69 -12.28 1.00 6.18
N THR A 70 -11.06 1.21 5.67
CA THR A 70 -10.52 2.53 5.31
C THR A 70 -10.78 2.86 3.83
N VAL A 71 -10.76 1.86 2.95
CA VAL A 71 -10.98 2.00 1.50
C VAL A 71 -12.47 2.08 1.15
N LEU A 72 -13.37 1.38 1.87
CA LEU A 72 -14.82 1.44 1.64
C LEU A 72 -15.43 2.86 1.74
N PRO A 73 -15.10 3.70 2.75
CA PRO A 73 -15.66 5.05 2.84
C PRO A 73 -15.02 6.07 1.89
N HIS A 74 -13.79 5.84 1.42
CA HIS A 74 -13.06 6.73 0.51
C HIS A 74 -12.87 6.12 -0.89
N HIS A 75 -13.75 5.19 -1.26
CA HIS A 75 -13.59 4.30 -2.42
C HIS A 75 -13.33 5.09 -3.72
N SER A 76 -13.94 6.26 -3.91
CA SER A 76 -13.76 7.08 -5.11
C SER A 76 -12.42 7.85 -5.22
N ALA A 77 -11.67 7.99 -4.12
CA ALA A 77 -10.45 8.79 -4.05
C ALA A 77 -9.21 8.01 -4.50
N PHE A 78 -9.19 6.69 -4.34
CA PHE A 78 -8.06 5.85 -4.75
C PHE A 78 -8.05 5.71 -6.27
N LYS A 79 -6.95 6.16 -6.90
CA LYS A 79 -6.78 6.09 -8.36
C LYS A 79 -5.85 4.96 -8.77
N ARG A 80 -4.69 4.86 -8.11
CA ARG A 80 -3.64 3.91 -8.45
C ARG A 80 -2.93 3.39 -7.20
N ILE A 81 -2.74 2.08 -7.13
CA ILE A 81 -1.96 1.41 -6.09
C ILE A 81 -0.90 0.55 -6.78
N ALA A 82 0.36 0.92 -6.62
CA ALA A 82 1.49 0.13 -7.08
C ALA A 82 2.05 -0.66 -5.90
N VAL A 83 2.09 -1.99 -6.01
CA VAL A 83 2.72 -2.83 -5.00
C VAL A 83 4.04 -3.35 -5.56
N VAL A 84 5.12 -3.16 -4.82
CA VAL A 84 6.48 -3.50 -5.22
C VAL A 84 6.98 -4.62 -4.31
N SER A 85 7.16 -5.82 -4.84
CA SER A 85 7.57 -6.98 -4.04
C SER A 85 8.24 -8.07 -4.89
N ASP A 86 9.14 -8.82 -4.27
CA ASP A 86 9.77 -10.03 -4.82
C ASP A 86 9.08 -11.34 -4.35
N LYS A 87 8.00 -11.22 -3.57
CA LYS A 87 7.35 -12.38 -2.94
C LYS A 87 6.21 -12.91 -3.81
N GLU A 88 6.30 -14.17 -4.21
CA GLU A 88 5.30 -14.82 -5.08
C GLU A 88 3.87 -14.80 -4.50
N TRP A 89 3.73 -14.91 -3.17
CA TRP A 89 2.42 -14.90 -2.53
C TRP A 89 1.70 -13.55 -2.60
N VAL A 90 2.45 -12.44 -2.70
CA VAL A 90 1.87 -11.08 -2.80
C VAL A 90 1.07 -10.96 -4.09
N GLY A 91 1.62 -11.45 -5.21
CA GLY A 91 0.92 -11.46 -6.49
C GLY A 91 -0.40 -12.25 -6.42
N HIS A 92 -0.40 -13.42 -5.77
CA HIS A 92 -1.62 -14.22 -5.62
C HIS A 92 -2.68 -13.55 -4.76
N VAL A 93 -2.28 -12.94 -3.64
CA VAL A 93 -3.17 -12.20 -2.75
C VAL A 93 -3.80 -11.01 -3.46
N LEU A 94 -2.98 -10.20 -4.12
CA LEU A 94 -3.47 -9.02 -4.83
C LEU A 94 -4.37 -9.40 -6.00
N HIS A 95 -4.06 -10.45 -6.74
CA HIS A 95 -4.94 -10.95 -7.80
C HIS A 95 -6.31 -11.37 -7.24
N ALA A 96 -6.34 -11.99 -6.06
CA ALA A 96 -7.58 -12.41 -5.41
C ALA A 96 -8.42 -11.25 -4.85
N LEU A 97 -7.82 -10.08 -4.63
CA LEU A 97 -8.44 -8.93 -3.95
C LEU A 97 -8.53 -7.66 -4.82
N ALA A 98 -7.88 -7.63 -5.97
CA ALA A 98 -7.83 -6.48 -6.88
C ALA A 98 -9.23 -5.99 -7.26
N TRP A 99 -10.20 -6.90 -7.42
CA TRP A 99 -11.59 -6.58 -7.75
C TRP A 99 -12.34 -5.82 -6.66
N LEU A 100 -11.81 -5.79 -5.44
CA LEU A 100 -12.38 -5.05 -4.31
C LEU A 100 -11.80 -3.64 -4.16
N VAL A 101 -10.62 -3.43 -4.71
CA VAL A 101 -9.92 -2.15 -4.64
C VAL A 101 -10.51 -1.23 -5.73
N PRO A 102 -10.95 -0.02 -5.37
CA PRO A 102 -11.28 0.99 -6.34
C PRO A 102 -10.03 1.54 -7.02
N GLY A 103 -10.12 1.70 -8.34
CA GLY A 103 -9.01 2.20 -9.14
C GLY A 103 -8.18 1.09 -9.75
N GLU A 104 -6.98 1.46 -10.20
CA GLU A 104 -6.05 0.51 -10.83
C GLU A 104 -5.06 -0.02 -9.78
N ILE A 105 -4.76 -1.31 -9.84
CA ILE A 105 -3.70 -1.92 -9.03
C ILE A 105 -2.70 -2.62 -9.95
N ALA A 106 -1.41 -2.43 -9.68
CA ALA A 106 -0.32 -3.05 -10.43
C ALA A 106 0.77 -3.56 -9.49
N VAL A 107 1.39 -4.69 -9.86
CA VAL A 107 2.47 -5.31 -9.09
C VAL A 107 3.77 -5.19 -9.88
N PHE A 108 4.85 -4.85 -9.19
CA PHE A 108 6.18 -4.59 -9.73
C PHE A 108 7.24 -5.35 -8.92
N GLY A 109 8.35 -5.70 -9.56
CA GLY A 109 9.52 -6.24 -8.85
C GLY A 109 10.22 -5.18 -7.97
N LEU A 110 10.99 -5.61 -6.97
CA LEU A 110 11.77 -4.68 -6.12
C LEU A 110 12.78 -3.83 -6.92
N ASP A 111 13.26 -4.35 -8.05
CA ASP A 111 14.11 -3.67 -9.02
C ASP A 111 13.36 -2.67 -9.92
N GLU A 112 12.04 -2.65 -9.87
CA GLU A 112 11.16 -1.80 -10.68
C GLU A 112 10.52 -0.65 -9.88
N LEU A 113 11.07 -0.30 -8.72
CA LEU A 113 10.50 0.77 -7.86
C LEU A 113 10.27 2.09 -8.62
N ASP A 114 11.24 2.55 -9.43
CA ASP A 114 11.08 3.79 -10.20
C ASP A 114 9.94 3.69 -11.23
N ARG A 115 9.75 2.50 -11.83
CA ARG A 115 8.65 2.23 -12.76
C ARG A 115 7.31 2.22 -12.03
N ALA A 116 7.26 1.64 -10.83
CA ALA A 116 6.07 1.63 -9.98
C ALA A 116 5.65 3.06 -9.60
N VAL A 117 6.62 3.90 -9.21
CA VAL A 117 6.40 5.32 -8.91
C VAL A 117 5.87 6.07 -10.12
N GLY A 118 6.50 5.89 -11.29
CA GLY A 118 6.05 6.53 -12.54
C GLY A 118 4.64 6.10 -12.95
N TRP A 119 4.31 4.82 -12.79
CA TRP A 119 2.97 4.30 -13.08
C TRP A 119 1.91 4.86 -12.12
N ALA A 120 2.20 4.90 -10.82
CA ALA A 120 1.30 5.44 -9.81
C ALA A 120 1.03 6.93 -10.01
N ALA A 121 2.04 7.69 -10.46
CA ALA A 121 1.96 9.14 -10.68
C ALA A 121 1.17 9.54 -11.93
N GLY A 122 1.07 8.66 -12.92
CA GLY A 122 0.30 8.90 -14.15
C GLY A 122 -1.21 8.90 -13.94
#